data_AF-A0A923CIE9-F1
#
_entry.id   AF-A0A923CIE9-F1
#
_cell.length_a   1.000
_cell.length_b   1.000
_cell.length_c   1.000
_cell.angle_alpha   90.00
_cell.angle_beta   90.00
_cell.angle_gamma   90.00
#
_symmetry.space_group_name_H-M   'P 1'
#
loop_
_entity.id
_entity.type
_entity.pdbx_description
1 polymer ?
#
loop_
_entity_poly.entity_id
_entity_poly.type
_entity_poly.pdbx_seq_one_letter_code
_entity_poly.pdbx_strand_id
1 'polypeptide(L)'
;MKHDIDKIKPIWVQAAFLGSMWGSIEIIVGSFLHNLRLPFTGTILSAIGVALLIGGHYIWNEKGLAWRAGLVCALMKSISPSAVIIGPMIGIMSEAFVIELFLRISGRSPIGMLIGGAVATCLPFIQNILNLIITFGFNITYLYVELYKFIVKNLGIEGIGSYEAIGLLFLLYAIFGVGAASLGIIVGKKVNSLPWTPPSVASIDKTLSLQSVNPSQKFSLASLLINIISIPIILFIVSELSLLWSSSIVGGYIIVLIFLYPNSWKRFSRPKIWIELFLISILAGFLLGEMTNHHAGWSWSGLLVGVQMVLRASYMIVVFNIIGIELRNPRIMNWFFKMGFGQLSFAMEIAFDALPTMISFLGDQRNVLLRPILSLTRLLHVVKYRLSQFEKSKHMTGKIYILTGRKGIGKTTLLAKLVQDFTNKNVTIGGILSPAVYQDLSRIGYDVVNIKTNEKKILCRNDIKTEGVKLGDFTFSEEGVLFGNEAVPKAADCNLIVIDEVGPLELNGKGWAPSLDMIINNSAFPLLLVVRENILEKTQKHWNFIPDSIWNLNNTKSEQILSDMVKVIVPD
;
A
#
# COMPACT_ATOMS: atom_id res chain seq x y z
N MET A 1 -0.46 10.61 -14.08
CA MET A 1 -0.99 9.33 -13.51
C MET A 1 -1.95 9.55 -12.32
N LYS A 2 -2.42 10.79 -12.06
CA LYS A 2 -3.52 11.14 -11.12
C LYS A 2 -4.94 10.84 -11.63
N HIS A 3 -5.09 10.60 -12.94
CA HIS A 3 -6.37 10.48 -13.67
C HIS A 3 -7.31 9.37 -13.18
N ASP A 4 -6.82 8.49 -12.31
CA ASP A 4 -7.54 7.32 -11.81
C ASP A 4 -7.68 7.27 -10.28
N ILE A 5 -7.03 8.17 -9.52
CA ILE A 5 -7.25 8.32 -8.07
C ILE A 5 -8.69 8.79 -7.82
N ASP A 6 -9.24 9.64 -8.70
CA ASP A 6 -10.65 10.04 -8.59
C ASP A 6 -11.64 8.90 -8.85
N LYS A 7 -11.21 7.91 -9.64
CA LYS A 7 -12.00 6.73 -10.00
C LYS A 7 -11.92 5.63 -8.95
N ILE A 8 -11.04 5.73 -7.95
CA ILE A 8 -10.96 4.70 -6.91
C ILE A 8 -12.24 4.73 -6.06
N LYS A 9 -12.85 3.57 -5.87
CA LYS A 9 -14.01 3.40 -5.01
C LYS A 9 -13.58 3.60 -3.55
N PRO A 10 -14.37 4.29 -2.72
CA PRO A 10 -14.03 4.57 -1.32
C PRO A 10 -13.61 3.31 -0.53
N ILE A 11 -14.27 2.18 -0.79
CA ILE A 11 -13.96 0.90 -0.13
C ILE A 11 -12.53 0.41 -0.37
N TRP A 12 -11.94 0.70 -1.53
CA TRP A 12 -10.56 0.32 -1.83
C TRP A 12 -9.55 1.23 -1.13
N VAL A 13 -9.89 2.50 -0.91
CA VAL A 13 -9.09 3.43 -0.09
C VAL A 13 -9.13 3.02 1.38
N GLN A 14 -10.33 2.70 1.91
CA GLN A 14 -10.49 2.17 3.26
C GLN A 14 -9.68 0.87 3.44
N ALA A 15 -9.77 -0.05 2.48
CA ALA A 15 -9.01 -1.29 2.48
C ALA A 15 -7.51 -1.05 2.37
N ALA A 16 -7.06 -0.03 1.63
CA ALA A 16 -5.64 0.33 1.51
C ALA A 16 -5.06 0.76 2.85
N PHE A 17 -5.71 1.69 3.56
CA PHE A 17 -5.22 2.15 4.86
C PHE A 17 -5.36 1.10 5.96
N LEU A 18 -6.46 0.34 5.99
CA LEU A 18 -6.62 -0.74 6.96
C LEU A 18 -5.64 -1.89 6.71
N GLY A 19 -5.47 -2.26 5.43
CA GLY A 19 -4.53 -3.27 4.98
C GLY A 19 -3.07 -2.86 5.18
N SER A 20 -2.72 -1.57 5.03
CA SER A 20 -1.36 -1.08 5.31
C SER A 20 -1.04 -1.06 6.79
N MET A 21 -2.01 -0.71 7.65
CA MET A 21 -1.86 -0.85 9.10
C MET A 21 -1.65 -2.31 9.47
N TRP A 22 -2.50 -3.23 8.99
CA TRP A 22 -2.33 -4.66 9.27
C TRP A 22 -0.99 -5.20 8.73
N GLY A 23 -0.63 -4.84 7.49
CA GLY A 23 0.63 -5.21 6.85
C GLY A 23 1.85 -4.72 7.64
N SER A 24 1.81 -3.49 8.17
CA SER A 24 2.90 -2.95 9.00
C SER A 24 3.10 -3.74 10.30
N ILE A 25 2.01 -4.19 10.95
CA ILE A 25 2.07 -5.08 12.12
C ILE A 25 2.68 -6.42 11.73
N GLU A 26 2.21 -7.02 10.63
CA GLU A 26 2.72 -8.28 10.12
C GLU A 26 4.22 -8.23 9.80
N ILE A 27 4.70 -7.12 9.26
CA ILE A 27 6.12 -6.93 8.95
C ILE A 27 6.93 -6.74 10.23
N ILE A 28 6.53 -5.84 11.13
CA ILE A 28 7.31 -5.47 12.32
C ILE A 28 7.10 -6.46 13.45
N VAL A 29 5.87 -6.57 13.94
CA VAL A 29 5.54 -7.45 15.07
C VAL A 29 5.74 -8.90 14.66
N GLY A 30 5.36 -9.27 13.44
CA GLY A 30 5.59 -10.62 12.94
C GLY A 30 7.07 -10.99 12.89
N SER A 31 7.93 -10.13 12.32
CA SER A 31 9.37 -10.42 12.31
C SER A 31 9.98 -10.45 13.71
N PHE A 32 9.54 -9.57 14.61
CA PHE A 32 9.98 -9.55 16.01
C PHE A 32 9.58 -10.84 16.76
N LEU A 33 8.31 -11.24 16.72
CA LEU A 33 7.82 -12.45 17.39
C LEU A 33 8.49 -13.72 16.85
N HIS A 34 8.68 -13.80 15.53
CA HIS A 34 9.40 -14.91 14.91
C HIS A 34 10.88 -14.95 15.32
N ASN A 35 11.53 -13.80 15.48
CA ASN A 35 12.91 -13.74 15.97
C ASN A 35 13.02 -14.16 17.45
N LEU A 36 12.02 -13.83 18.28
CA LEU A 36 11.94 -14.28 19.67
C LEU A 36 11.54 -15.75 19.83
N ARG A 37 11.05 -16.40 18.76
CA ARG A 37 10.51 -17.78 18.76
C ARG A 37 9.42 -18.00 19.80
N LEU A 38 8.57 -17.00 20.00
CA LEU A 38 7.44 -17.15 20.92
C LEU A 38 6.46 -18.20 20.40
N PRO A 39 6.00 -19.13 21.27
CA PRO A 39 4.95 -20.07 20.88
C PRO A 39 3.68 -19.30 20.52
N PHE A 40 2.87 -19.86 19.62
CA PHE A 40 1.61 -19.25 19.15
C PHE A 40 1.77 -17.92 18.40
N THR A 41 2.96 -17.59 17.87
CA THR A 41 3.19 -16.36 17.09
C THR A 41 2.13 -16.16 15.99
N GLY A 42 1.79 -17.21 15.23
CA GLY A 42 0.76 -17.14 14.19
C GLY A 42 -0.64 -16.82 14.74
N THR A 43 -1.00 -17.38 15.89
CA THR A 43 -2.28 -17.10 16.55
C THR A 43 -2.36 -15.67 17.07
N ILE A 44 -1.27 -15.16 17.65
CA ILE A 44 -1.20 -13.77 18.14
C ILE A 44 -1.35 -12.79 16.98
N LEU A 45 -0.66 -13.03 15.86
CA LEU A 45 -0.78 -12.21 14.66
C LEU A 45 -2.19 -12.26 14.06
N SER A 46 -2.77 -13.45 13.97
CA SER A 46 -4.15 -13.63 13.52
C SER A 46 -5.15 -12.93 14.43
N ALA A 47 -4.99 -13.03 15.76
CA ALA A 47 -5.83 -12.33 16.72
C ALA A 47 -5.76 -10.80 16.54
N ILE A 48 -4.58 -10.23 16.28
CA ILE A 48 -4.45 -8.79 15.98
C ILE A 48 -5.13 -8.45 14.64
N GLY A 49 -4.96 -9.27 13.61
CA GLY A 49 -5.62 -9.11 12.32
C GLY A 49 -7.15 -9.13 12.43
N VAL A 50 -7.70 -10.12 13.14
CA VAL A 50 -9.13 -10.25 13.44
C VAL A 50 -9.65 -9.02 14.18
N ALA A 51 -8.94 -8.55 15.22
CA ALA A 51 -9.33 -7.36 15.96
C ALA A 51 -9.36 -6.10 15.07
N LEU A 52 -8.38 -5.93 14.19
CA LEU A 52 -8.32 -4.82 13.23
C LEU A 52 -9.43 -4.89 12.18
N LEU A 53 -9.67 -6.07 11.58
CA LEU A 53 -10.70 -6.25 10.56
C LEU A 53 -12.11 -6.02 11.13
N ILE A 54 -12.40 -6.58 12.31
CA ILE A 54 -13.68 -6.39 12.98
C ILE A 54 -13.84 -4.93 13.43
N GLY A 55 -12.80 -4.33 14.01
CA GLY A 55 -12.81 -2.92 14.39
C GLY A 55 -13.04 -1.98 13.19
N GLY A 56 -12.36 -2.22 12.07
CA GLY A 56 -12.55 -1.49 10.82
C GLY A 56 -13.94 -1.68 10.23
N HIS A 57 -14.46 -2.90 10.20
CA HIS A 57 -15.83 -3.17 9.76
C HIS A 57 -16.87 -2.47 10.64
N TYR A 58 -16.64 -2.41 11.96
CA TYR A 58 -17.52 -1.68 12.87
C TYR A 58 -17.59 -0.18 12.54
N ILE A 59 -16.45 0.43 12.14
CA ILE A 59 -16.35 1.85 11.76
C ILE A 59 -17.03 2.12 10.40
N TRP A 60 -16.66 1.39 9.35
CA TRP A 60 -17.06 1.71 7.96
C TRP A 60 -18.24 0.90 7.41
N ASN A 61 -18.59 -0.25 8.00
CA ASN A 61 -19.72 -1.11 7.62
C ASN A 61 -19.93 -1.29 6.11
N GLU A 62 -18.84 -1.50 5.40
CA GLU A 62 -18.84 -1.78 3.97
C GLU A 62 -18.69 -3.28 3.73
N LYS A 63 -19.54 -3.84 2.86
CA LYS A 63 -19.44 -5.24 2.44
C LYS A 63 -18.22 -5.42 1.55
N GLY A 64 -17.34 -6.33 1.92
CA GLY A 64 -16.12 -6.60 1.18
C GLY A 64 -14.92 -5.78 1.61
N LEU A 65 -14.98 -5.06 2.73
CA LEU A 65 -13.81 -4.38 3.27
C LEU A 65 -12.75 -5.37 3.74
N ALA A 66 -13.15 -6.48 4.40
CA ALA A 66 -12.23 -7.38 5.06
C ALA A 66 -11.33 -8.13 4.07
N TRP A 67 -11.89 -8.75 3.03
CA TRP A 67 -11.09 -9.48 2.04
C TRP A 67 -10.17 -8.55 1.23
N ARG A 68 -10.59 -7.30 0.96
CA ARG A 68 -9.75 -6.32 0.26
C ARG A 68 -8.58 -5.85 1.13
N ALA A 69 -8.84 -5.57 2.42
CA ALA A 69 -7.79 -5.23 3.36
C ALA A 69 -6.80 -6.38 3.56
N GLY A 70 -7.29 -7.63 3.61
CA GLY A 70 -6.47 -8.83 3.65
C GLY A 70 -5.64 -9.03 2.38
N LEU A 71 -6.20 -8.76 1.21
CA LEU A 71 -5.46 -8.81 -0.06
C LEU A 71 -4.32 -7.78 -0.09
N VAL A 72 -4.59 -6.53 0.30
CA VAL A 72 -3.56 -5.49 0.41
C VAL A 72 -2.48 -5.91 1.41
N CYS A 73 -2.87 -6.37 2.60
CA CYS A 73 -1.94 -6.82 3.64
C CYS A 73 -1.05 -7.98 3.16
N ALA A 74 -1.63 -9.00 2.52
CA ALA A 74 -0.89 -10.15 2.00
C ALA A 74 0.12 -9.72 0.91
N LEU A 75 -0.28 -8.83 0.00
CA LEU A 75 0.62 -8.30 -1.03
C LEU A 75 1.76 -7.46 -0.42
N MET A 76 1.50 -6.68 0.63
CA MET A 76 2.56 -5.95 1.33
C MET A 76 3.52 -6.89 2.07
N LYS A 77 2.99 -7.93 2.72
CA LYS A 77 3.81 -8.98 3.35
C LYS A 77 4.71 -9.68 2.33
N SER A 78 4.27 -9.78 1.07
CA SER A 78 5.05 -10.37 -0.01
C SER A 78 6.39 -9.68 -0.26
N ILE A 79 6.52 -8.40 0.10
CA ILE A 79 7.72 -7.57 -0.11
C ILE A 79 8.69 -7.67 1.08
N SER A 80 8.23 -8.14 2.24
CA SER A 80 9.04 -8.36 3.43
C SER A 80 10.29 -9.21 3.16
N PRO A 81 11.44 -8.93 3.83
CA PRO A 81 12.67 -9.71 3.69
C PRO A 81 12.61 -11.13 4.28
N SER A 82 11.47 -11.59 4.82
CA SER A 82 11.29 -12.92 5.41
C SER A 82 11.44 -14.05 4.37
N ALA A 83 12.07 -15.16 4.77
CA ALA A 83 12.48 -16.26 3.88
C ALA A 83 11.34 -17.22 3.45
N VAL A 84 10.14 -17.12 4.03
CA VAL A 84 8.96 -17.94 3.70
C VAL A 84 7.78 -17.01 3.46
N ILE A 85 7.54 -16.70 2.19
CA ILE A 85 6.64 -15.60 1.79
C ILE A 85 5.20 -16.10 1.59
N ILE A 86 5.02 -17.31 1.02
CA ILE A 86 3.72 -17.78 0.54
C ILE A 86 2.79 -18.25 1.68
N GLY A 87 3.34 -18.94 2.69
CA GLY A 87 2.55 -19.45 3.82
C GLY A 87 1.79 -18.33 4.55
N PRO A 88 2.47 -17.29 5.07
CA PRO A 88 1.81 -16.17 5.74
C PRO A 88 0.80 -15.44 4.85
N MET A 89 1.06 -15.29 3.56
CA MET A 89 0.12 -14.64 2.63
C MET A 89 -1.20 -15.41 2.50
N ILE A 90 -1.11 -16.74 2.38
CA ILE A 90 -2.30 -17.61 2.34
C ILE A 90 -3.07 -17.53 3.67
N GLY A 91 -2.36 -17.49 4.80
CA GLY A 91 -2.96 -17.34 6.13
C GLY A 91 -3.77 -16.05 6.25
N ILE A 92 -3.12 -14.90 6.03
CA ILE A 92 -3.74 -13.56 6.05
C ILE A 92 -4.97 -13.50 5.14
N MET A 93 -4.86 -14.05 3.92
CA MET A 93 -5.98 -14.06 2.99
C MET A 93 -7.12 -14.96 3.46
N SER A 94 -6.82 -16.16 3.95
CA SER A 94 -7.83 -17.10 4.45
C SER A 94 -8.59 -16.53 5.64
N GLU A 95 -7.88 -15.90 6.58
CA GLU A 95 -8.46 -15.20 7.72
C GLU A 95 -9.41 -14.08 7.27
N ALA A 96 -8.96 -13.24 6.33
CA ALA A 96 -9.78 -12.15 5.80
C ALA A 96 -11.03 -12.64 5.06
N PHE A 97 -10.94 -13.75 4.32
CA PHE A 97 -12.10 -14.36 3.65
C PHE A 97 -13.08 -14.98 4.65
N VAL A 98 -12.60 -15.67 5.68
CA VAL A 98 -13.46 -16.23 6.73
C VAL A 98 -14.20 -15.12 7.46
N ILE A 99 -13.50 -14.07 7.88
CA ILE A 99 -14.14 -12.92 8.53
C ILE A 99 -15.18 -12.29 7.60
N GLU A 100 -14.85 -12.05 6.33
CA GLU A 100 -15.80 -11.52 5.35
C GLU A 100 -17.04 -12.42 5.18
N LEU A 101 -16.87 -13.74 5.14
CA LEU A 101 -17.97 -14.69 5.02
C LEU A 101 -18.96 -14.57 6.18
N PHE A 102 -18.44 -14.56 7.43
CA PHE A 102 -19.29 -14.44 8.61
C PHE A 102 -19.94 -13.05 8.74
N LEU A 103 -19.23 -11.99 8.34
CA LEU A 103 -19.80 -10.65 8.26
C LEU A 103 -20.90 -10.53 7.20
N ARG A 104 -20.82 -11.26 6.09
CA ARG A 104 -21.89 -11.29 5.07
C ARG A 104 -23.13 -12.03 5.55
N ILE A 105 -22.94 -13.16 6.24
CA ILE A 105 -24.05 -13.98 6.74
C ILE A 105 -24.76 -13.28 7.90
N SER A 106 -24.00 -12.73 8.85
CA SER A 106 -24.56 -12.21 10.11
C SER A 106 -24.67 -10.69 10.17
N GLY A 107 -24.16 -9.98 9.16
CA GLY A 107 -24.11 -8.52 9.14
C GLY A 107 -23.34 -7.95 10.34
N ARG A 108 -23.94 -6.96 11.01
CA ARG A 108 -23.39 -6.32 12.21
C ARG A 108 -23.64 -7.08 13.52
N SER A 109 -24.22 -8.28 13.47
CA SER A 109 -24.48 -9.06 14.68
C SER A 109 -23.16 -9.40 15.39
N PRO A 110 -23.01 -9.09 16.70
CA PRO A 110 -21.83 -9.44 17.48
C PRO A 110 -21.54 -10.95 17.43
N ILE A 111 -22.58 -11.79 17.42
CA ILE A 111 -22.45 -13.25 17.41
C ILE A 111 -21.69 -13.72 16.16
N GLY A 112 -22.03 -13.17 14.99
CA GLY A 112 -21.34 -13.50 13.74
C GLY A 112 -19.88 -13.08 13.75
N MET A 113 -19.57 -11.92 14.33
CA MET A 113 -18.18 -11.45 14.48
C MET A 113 -17.38 -12.34 15.44
N LEU A 114 -17.97 -12.78 16.54
CA LEU A 114 -17.33 -13.68 17.50
C LEU A 114 -17.04 -15.06 16.89
N ILE A 115 -18.02 -15.64 16.19
CA ILE A 115 -17.85 -16.94 15.50
C ILE A 115 -16.81 -16.79 14.38
N GLY A 116 -16.90 -15.73 13.57
CA GLY A 116 -15.93 -15.45 12.52
C GLY A 116 -14.50 -15.30 13.07
N GLY A 117 -14.35 -14.59 14.19
CA GLY A 117 -13.07 -14.47 14.89
C GLY A 117 -12.53 -15.81 15.40
N ALA A 118 -13.38 -16.63 16.02
CA ALA A 118 -13.03 -17.96 16.50
C ALA A 118 -12.54 -18.88 15.37
N VAL A 119 -13.25 -18.90 14.24
CA VAL A 119 -12.87 -19.73 13.08
C VAL A 119 -11.59 -19.19 12.44
N ALA A 120 -11.45 -17.87 12.30
CA ALA A 120 -10.28 -17.25 11.69
C ALA A 120 -8.98 -17.55 12.46
N THR A 121 -8.99 -17.44 13.79
CA THR A 121 -7.78 -17.72 14.60
C THR A 121 -7.43 -19.21 14.66
N CYS A 122 -8.36 -20.11 14.33
CA CYS A 122 -8.06 -21.54 14.18
C CYS A 122 -7.36 -21.86 12.84
N LEU A 123 -7.45 -20.99 11.83
CA LEU A 123 -6.84 -21.24 10.51
C LEU A 123 -5.32 -21.39 10.55
N PRO A 124 -4.52 -20.58 11.28
CA PRO A 124 -3.08 -20.79 11.39
C PRO A 124 -2.71 -22.18 11.91
N PHE A 125 -3.50 -22.74 12.83
CA PHE A 125 -3.29 -24.09 13.35
C PHE A 125 -3.56 -25.15 12.27
N ILE A 126 -4.70 -25.04 11.58
CA ILE A 126 -5.05 -25.93 10.46
C ILE A 126 -4.00 -25.83 9.36
N GLN A 127 -3.57 -24.62 9.01
CA GLN A 127 -2.56 -24.38 8.00
C GLN A 127 -1.21 -24.98 8.40
N ASN A 128 -0.81 -24.91 9.67
CA ASN A 128 0.41 -25.57 10.14
C ASN A 128 0.32 -27.09 10.00
N ILE A 129 -0.81 -27.70 10.35
CA ILE A 129 -1.04 -29.15 10.15
C ILE A 129 -0.95 -29.49 8.66
N LEU A 130 -1.64 -28.72 7.80
CA LEU A 130 -1.60 -28.92 6.35
C LEU A 130 -0.19 -28.75 5.79
N ASN A 131 0.55 -27.73 6.22
CA ASN A 131 1.94 -27.51 5.82
C ASN A 131 2.83 -28.68 6.25
N LEU A 132 2.65 -29.22 7.45
CA LEU A 132 3.38 -30.41 7.89
C LEU A 132 3.06 -31.62 6.99
N ILE A 133 1.78 -31.85 6.69
CA ILE A 133 1.35 -32.95 5.81
C ILE A 133 1.89 -32.76 4.38
N ILE A 134 1.85 -31.55 3.83
CA ILE A 134 2.38 -31.23 2.50
C ILE A 134 3.90 -31.39 2.46
N THR A 135 4.61 -30.95 3.51
CA THR A 135 6.07 -30.93 3.56
C THR A 135 6.67 -32.30 3.84
N PHE A 136 6.07 -33.04 4.78
CA PHE A 136 6.60 -34.32 5.30
C PHE A 136 5.77 -35.54 4.86
N GLY A 137 4.66 -35.34 4.17
CA GLY A 137 3.72 -36.42 3.78
C GLY A 137 2.90 -36.94 4.96
N PHE A 138 1.98 -37.89 4.70
CA PHE A 138 1.13 -38.48 5.75
C PHE A 138 1.91 -39.24 6.84
N ASN A 139 3.15 -39.66 6.57
CA ASN A 139 3.97 -40.37 7.57
C ASN A 139 4.29 -39.50 8.79
N ILE A 140 4.25 -38.16 8.67
CA ILE A 140 4.46 -37.26 9.81
C ILE A 140 3.34 -37.38 10.84
N THR A 141 2.10 -37.67 10.42
CA THR A 141 0.99 -37.78 11.35
C THR A 141 1.16 -39.02 12.22
N TYR A 142 1.71 -40.10 11.65
CA TYR A 142 2.07 -41.29 12.42
C TYR A 142 3.15 -40.98 13.46
N LEU A 143 4.25 -40.31 13.05
CA LEU A 143 5.32 -39.92 13.97
C LEU A 143 4.81 -39.04 15.13
N TYR A 144 3.91 -38.09 14.85
CA TYR A 144 3.32 -37.23 15.88
C TYR A 144 2.38 -37.99 16.82
N VAL A 145 1.57 -38.92 16.30
CA VAL A 145 0.69 -39.76 17.11
C VAL A 145 1.50 -40.66 18.05
N GLU A 146 2.63 -41.17 17.58
CA GLU A 146 3.49 -42.05 18.38
C GLU A 146 4.33 -41.27 19.40
N LEU A 147 4.83 -40.09 19.03
CA LEU A 147 5.42 -39.16 19.99
C LEU A 147 4.41 -38.77 21.09
N TYR A 148 3.15 -38.52 20.71
CA TYR A 148 2.08 -38.22 21.66
C TYR A 148 1.85 -39.40 22.62
N LYS A 149 1.71 -40.62 22.11
CA LYS A 149 1.58 -41.84 22.94
C LYS A 149 2.77 -42.03 23.87
N PHE A 150 4.00 -41.80 23.38
CA PHE A 150 5.23 -41.87 24.17
C PHE A 150 5.23 -40.85 25.32
N ILE A 151 4.84 -39.59 25.05
CA ILE A 151 4.76 -38.53 26.06
C ILE A 151 3.67 -38.84 27.10
N VAL A 152 2.48 -39.25 26.65
CA VAL A 152 1.35 -39.59 27.53
C VAL A 152 1.69 -40.77 28.46
N LYS A 153 2.33 -41.81 27.92
CA LYS A 153 2.82 -42.96 28.68
C LYS A 153 3.86 -42.58 29.74
N ASN A 154 4.76 -41.63 29.41
CA ASN A 154 5.82 -41.20 30.32
C ASN A 154 5.38 -40.13 31.34
N LEU A 155 4.35 -39.33 31.04
CA LEU A 155 3.81 -38.32 31.95
C LEU A 155 2.72 -38.86 32.89
N GLY A 156 2.28 -40.11 32.71
CA GLY A 156 1.24 -40.73 33.54
C GLY A 156 -0.15 -40.08 33.39
N ILE A 157 -0.37 -39.31 32.32
CA ILE A 157 -1.65 -38.66 32.02
C ILE A 157 -2.53 -39.69 31.31
N GLU A 158 -2.98 -40.72 32.04
CA GLU A 158 -3.93 -41.68 31.50
C GLU A 158 -5.29 -40.99 31.27
N GLY A 159 -5.77 -40.98 30.03
CA GLY A 159 -7.18 -40.66 29.73
C GLY A 159 -7.46 -39.53 28.74
N ILE A 160 -6.46 -38.79 28.23
CA ILE A 160 -6.71 -37.83 27.14
C ILE A 160 -6.39 -38.49 25.80
N GLY A 161 -7.42 -38.78 25.02
CA GLY A 161 -7.28 -39.25 23.64
C GLY A 161 -6.59 -38.21 22.75
N SER A 162 -5.91 -38.65 21.69
CA SER A 162 -5.25 -37.75 20.73
C SER A 162 -6.22 -36.74 20.11
N TYR A 163 -7.46 -37.16 19.83
CA TYR A 163 -8.52 -36.29 19.34
C TYR A 163 -8.99 -35.26 20.38
N GLU A 164 -9.01 -35.62 21.67
CA GLU A 164 -9.41 -34.72 22.75
C GLU A 164 -8.35 -33.65 22.98
N ALA A 165 -7.07 -34.00 22.91
CA ALA A 165 -5.97 -33.04 22.96
C ALA A 165 -6.02 -32.03 21.80
N ILE A 166 -6.29 -32.51 20.57
CA ILE A 166 -6.48 -31.62 19.40
C ILE A 166 -7.72 -30.75 19.59
N GLY A 167 -8.82 -31.31 20.10
CA GLY A 167 -10.05 -30.58 20.39
C GLY A 167 -9.85 -29.48 21.43
N LEU A 168 -9.12 -29.76 22.51
CA LEU A 168 -8.79 -28.79 23.56
C LEU A 168 -7.90 -27.67 23.01
N LEU A 169 -6.92 -28.02 22.16
CA LEU A 169 -6.11 -27.03 21.48
C LEU A 169 -6.95 -26.17 20.53
N PHE A 170 -7.83 -26.77 19.73
CA PHE A 170 -8.75 -26.03 18.86
C PHE A 170 -9.65 -25.07 19.66
N LEU A 171 -10.16 -25.53 20.80
CA LEU A 171 -10.97 -24.72 21.71
C LEU A 171 -10.17 -23.54 22.29
N LEU A 172 -8.91 -23.75 22.65
CA LEU A 172 -8.01 -22.68 23.08
C LEU A 172 -7.84 -21.60 22.00
N TYR A 173 -7.61 -22.00 20.74
CA TYR A 173 -7.48 -21.06 19.61
C TYR A 173 -8.80 -20.33 19.32
N ALA A 174 -9.93 -21.01 19.44
CA ALA A 174 -11.25 -20.41 19.32
C ALA A 174 -11.49 -19.35 20.41
N ILE A 175 -11.09 -19.61 21.65
CA ILE A 175 -11.16 -18.62 22.75
C ILE A 175 -10.32 -17.38 22.43
N PHE A 176 -9.11 -17.54 21.89
CA PHE A 176 -8.31 -16.40 21.42
C PHE A 176 -9.03 -15.59 20.35
N GLY A 177 -9.72 -16.26 19.41
CA GLY A 177 -10.50 -15.60 18.36
C GLY A 177 -11.73 -14.87 18.86
N VAL A 178 -12.48 -15.44 19.81
CA VAL A 178 -13.59 -14.76 20.49
C VAL A 178 -13.07 -13.53 21.24
N GLY A 179 -11.93 -13.65 21.94
CA GLY A 179 -11.29 -12.53 22.63
C GLY A 179 -10.86 -11.42 21.67
N ALA A 180 -10.23 -11.79 20.55
CA ALA A 180 -9.83 -10.86 19.49
C ALA A 180 -11.02 -10.14 18.85
N ALA A 181 -12.09 -10.87 18.54
CA ALA A 181 -13.31 -10.30 18.00
C ALA A 181 -14.00 -9.35 19.00
N SER A 182 -14.06 -9.74 20.28
CA SER A 182 -14.58 -8.89 21.35
C SER A 182 -13.77 -7.60 21.47
N LEU A 183 -12.44 -7.69 21.44
CA LEU A 183 -11.54 -6.54 21.40
C LEU A 183 -11.83 -5.64 20.19
N GLY A 184 -11.97 -6.22 18.99
CA GLY A 184 -12.30 -5.49 17.78
C GLY A 184 -13.61 -4.70 17.89
N ILE A 185 -14.66 -5.31 18.45
CA ILE A 185 -15.95 -4.64 18.71
C ILE A 185 -15.79 -3.49 19.71
N ILE A 186 -15.10 -3.72 20.83
CA ILE A 186 -14.88 -2.70 21.88
C ILE A 186 -14.08 -1.51 21.31
N VAL A 187 -13.01 -1.81 20.58
CA VAL A 187 -12.15 -0.81 19.95
C VAL A 187 -12.94 -0.01 18.90
N GLY A 188 -13.68 -0.68 18.01
CA GLY A 188 -14.52 -0.02 17.01
C GLY A 188 -15.55 0.93 17.61
N LYS A 189 -16.18 0.56 18.74
CA LYS A 189 -17.06 1.47 19.51
C LYS A 189 -16.31 2.68 20.05
N LYS A 190 -15.13 2.46 20.64
CA LYS A 190 -14.32 3.52 21.26
C LYS A 190 -13.77 4.55 20.27
N VAL A 191 -13.40 4.13 19.06
CA VAL A 191 -12.89 5.03 18.00
C VAL A 191 -13.91 6.11 17.62
N ASN A 192 -15.21 5.83 17.75
CA ASN A 192 -16.25 6.81 17.46
C ASN A 192 -16.63 7.67 18.68
N SER A 193 -16.33 7.23 19.90
CA SER A 193 -16.69 7.96 21.13
C SER A 193 -15.56 8.84 21.69
N LEU A 194 -14.30 8.53 21.40
CA LEU A 194 -13.16 9.25 21.96
C LEU A 194 -12.67 10.35 21.00
N PRO A 195 -12.55 11.61 21.45
CA PRO A 195 -11.86 12.65 20.68
C PRO A 195 -10.38 12.29 20.57
N TRP A 196 -9.83 12.39 19.36
CA TRP A 196 -8.45 12.08 19.07
C TRP A 196 -7.74 13.28 18.47
N THR A 197 -6.58 13.63 19.05
CA THR A 197 -5.69 14.65 18.52
C THR A 197 -4.56 13.99 17.73
N PRO A 198 -4.35 14.38 16.45
CA PRO A 198 -3.21 13.87 15.69
C PRO A 198 -1.89 14.33 16.32
N PRO A 199 -0.87 13.47 16.42
CA PRO A 199 0.47 13.93 16.79
C PRO A 199 1.03 14.87 15.72
N SER A 200 1.95 15.74 16.13
CA SER A 200 2.47 16.83 15.30
C SER A 200 3.11 16.32 14.01
N VAL A 201 2.78 17.00 12.90
CA VAL A 201 3.05 16.62 11.50
C VAL A 201 4.55 16.60 11.14
N ALA A 202 5.43 17.11 12.00
CA ALA A 202 6.84 17.39 11.71
C ALA A 202 7.77 16.17 11.54
N SER A 203 7.32 14.93 11.82
CA SER A 203 8.17 13.73 11.75
C SER A 203 7.89 12.82 10.54
N ILE A 204 6.92 13.16 9.69
CA ILE A 204 6.37 12.26 8.67
C ILE A 204 7.21 12.24 7.38
N ASP A 205 7.89 13.33 7.03
CA ASP A 205 8.51 13.49 5.69
C ASP A 205 9.89 12.84 5.51
N LYS A 206 10.50 12.27 6.57
CA LYS A 206 11.90 11.81 6.51
C LYS A 206 12.12 10.33 6.17
N THR A 207 11.08 9.55 5.89
CA THR A 207 11.18 8.07 5.79
C THR A 207 10.83 7.47 4.43
N LEU A 208 10.96 8.25 3.35
CA LEU A 208 10.71 7.81 1.96
C LEU A 208 11.81 6.92 1.33
N SER A 209 12.71 6.32 2.12
CA SER A 209 13.84 5.53 1.59
C SER A 209 13.96 4.15 2.24
N LEU A 210 12.91 3.32 2.16
CA LEU A 210 13.05 1.90 2.46
C LEU A 210 12.50 1.03 1.31
N GLN A 211 13.47 0.41 0.64
CA GLN A 211 13.36 -0.82 -0.16
C GLN A 211 12.78 -0.68 -1.57
N SER A 212 13.57 -0.05 -2.45
CA SER A 212 13.50 -0.37 -3.88
C SER A 212 13.95 -1.81 -4.13
N VAL A 213 13.20 -2.51 -4.98
CA VAL A 213 13.59 -3.80 -5.56
C VAL A 213 14.96 -3.61 -6.23
N ASN A 214 15.88 -4.55 -5.99
CA ASN A 214 17.21 -4.51 -6.58
C ASN A 214 17.06 -4.50 -8.13
N PRO A 215 17.46 -3.43 -8.85
CA PRO A 215 17.12 -3.23 -10.26
C PRO A 215 17.75 -4.25 -11.22
N SER A 216 18.62 -5.13 -10.73
CA SER A 216 19.31 -6.17 -11.49
C SER A 216 18.62 -7.54 -11.48
N GLN A 217 17.48 -7.70 -10.79
CA GLN A 217 16.79 -8.99 -10.69
C GLN A 217 15.98 -9.28 -11.96
N LYS A 218 16.36 -10.33 -12.70
CA LYS A 218 15.63 -10.82 -13.87
C LYS A 218 14.48 -11.72 -13.42
N PHE A 219 13.30 -11.53 -14.01
CA PHE A 219 12.09 -12.32 -13.73
C PHE A 219 11.65 -13.07 -14.99
N SER A 220 11.10 -14.28 -14.83
CA SER A 220 10.61 -15.13 -15.93
C SER A 220 9.27 -15.80 -15.60
N LEU A 221 8.24 -15.45 -16.38
CA LEU A 221 6.89 -16.00 -16.25
C LEU A 221 6.84 -17.51 -16.56
N ALA A 222 7.68 -17.98 -17.49
CA ALA A 222 7.82 -19.40 -17.77
C ALA A 222 8.42 -20.15 -16.58
N SER A 223 9.39 -19.55 -15.89
CA SER A 223 9.99 -20.15 -14.69
C SER A 223 8.96 -20.28 -13.56
N LEU A 224 8.09 -19.27 -13.35
CA LEU A 224 6.99 -19.37 -12.39
C LEU A 224 6.10 -20.59 -12.66
N LEU A 225 5.62 -20.75 -13.90
CA LEU A 225 4.72 -21.84 -14.28
C LEU A 225 5.40 -23.21 -14.14
N ILE A 226 6.67 -23.32 -14.55
CA ILE A 226 7.46 -24.54 -14.40
C ILE A 226 7.60 -24.92 -12.93
N ASN A 227 7.87 -23.96 -12.04
CA ASN A 227 8.00 -24.20 -10.61
C ASN A 227 6.66 -24.57 -9.94
N ILE A 228 5.54 -24.01 -10.40
CA ILE A 228 4.21 -24.38 -9.87
C ILE A 228 3.84 -25.81 -10.30
N ILE A 229 4.07 -26.15 -11.57
CA ILE A 229 3.77 -27.48 -12.12
C ILE A 229 4.72 -28.54 -11.55
N SER A 230 5.96 -28.19 -11.23
CA SER A 230 6.93 -29.14 -10.68
C SER A 230 6.55 -29.64 -9.28
N ILE A 231 5.79 -28.86 -8.49
CA ILE A 231 5.39 -29.23 -7.13
C ILE A 231 4.67 -30.59 -7.08
N PRO A 232 3.50 -30.79 -7.73
CA PRO A 232 2.80 -32.06 -7.67
C PRO A 232 3.61 -33.21 -8.30
N ILE A 233 4.38 -32.92 -9.36
CA ILE A 233 5.18 -33.93 -10.07
C ILE A 233 6.31 -34.46 -9.20
N ILE A 234 7.10 -33.57 -8.59
CA ILE A 234 8.25 -33.96 -7.77
C ILE A 234 7.78 -34.56 -6.44
N LEU A 235 6.67 -34.09 -5.86
CA LEU A 235 6.08 -34.73 -4.68
C LEU A 235 5.64 -36.17 -4.95
N PHE A 236 5.05 -36.43 -6.12
CA PHE A 236 4.69 -37.77 -6.57
C PHE A 236 5.91 -38.65 -6.86
N ILE A 237 6.93 -38.10 -7.54
CA ILE A 237 8.19 -38.81 -7.78
C ILE A 237 8.85 -39.24 -6.46
N VAL A 238 8.88 -38.34 -5.47
CA VAL A 238 9.46 -38.66 -4.16
C VAL A 238 8.53 -39.57 -3.35
N SER A 239 7.29 -39.85 -3.75
CA SER A 239 6.44 -40.88 -3.11
C SER A 239 6.58 -42.26 -3.73
N GLU A 240 6.69 -42.34 -5.06
CA GLU A 240 6.67 -43.62 -5.77
C GLU A 240 8.05 -44.19 -6.08
N LEU A 241 9.08 -43.36 -6.24
CA LEU A 241 10.41 -43.83 -6.63
C LEU A 241 11.30 -44.16 -5.43
N SER A 242 12.30 -45.02 -5.68
CA SER A 242 13.33 -45.29 -4.69
C SER A 242 14.12 -44.03 -4.32
N LEU A 243 14.71 -44.05 -3.12
CA LEU A 243 15.40 -42.89 -2.57
C LEU A 243 16.54 -42.39 -3.46
N LEU A 244 17.27 -43.29 -4.13
CA LEU A 244 18.37 -42.94 -5.04
C LEU A 244 17.87 -42.09 -6.21
N TRP A 245 16.84 -42.55 -6.91
CA TRP A 245 16.25 -41.83 -8.04
C TRP A 245 15.61 -40.52 -7.61
N SER A 246 14.88 -40.53 -6.50
CA SER A 246 14.29 -39.32 -5.91
C SER A 246 15.36 -38.28 -5.59
N SER A 247 16.49 -38.69 -4.99
CA SER A 247 17.57 -37.79 -4.60
C SER A 247 18.29 -37.21 -5.82
N SER A 248 18.53 -38.01 -6.86
CA SER A 248 19.14 -37.53 -8.10
C SER A 248 18.26 -36.50 -8.83
N ILE A 249 16.96 -36.75 -8.93
CA ILE A 249 16.01 -35.86 -9.60
C ILE A 249 15.86 -34.54 -8.83
N VAL A 250 15.62 -34.62 -7.52
CA VAL A 250 15.49 -33.45 -6.65
C VAL A 250 16.79 -32.64 -6.61
N GLY A 251 17.93 -33.31 -6.44
CA GLY A 251 19.24 -32.68 -6.41
C GLY A 251 19.57 -31.96 -7.72
N GLY A 252 19.35 -32.63 -8.86
CA GLY A 252 19.53 -32.03 -10.19
C GLY A 252 18.66 -30.79 -10.38
N TYR A 253 17.39 -30.85 -9.98
CA TYR A 253 16.47 -29.71 -10.08
C TYR A 253 16.87 -28.55 -9.17
N ILE A 254 17.26 -28.81 -7.93
CA ILE A 254 17.75 -27.78 -7.00
C ILE A 254 19.02 -27.11 -7.57
N ILE A 255 19.96 -27.88 -8.13
CA ILE A 255 21.17 -27.34 -8.76
C ILE A 255 20.81 -26.36 -9.89
N VAL A 256 19.87 -26.71 -10.76
CA VAL A 256 19.38 -25.81 -11.82
C VAL A 256 18.80 -24.52 -11.22
N LEU A 257 18.01 -24.60 -10.15
CA LEU A 257 17.45 -23.41 -9.48
C LEU A 257 18.52 -22.54 -8.83
N ILE A 258 19.60 -23.11 -8.30
CA ILE A 258 20.74 -22.36 -7.74
C ILE A 258 21.42 -21.53 -8.83
N PHE A 259 21.64 -22.13 -10.00
CA PHE A 259 22.24 -21.42 -11.14
C PHE A 259 21.34 -20.31 -11.70
N LEU A 260 20.02 -20.54 -11.73
CA LEU A 260 19.07 -19.55 -12.21
C LEU A 260 18.84 -18.40 -11.22
N TYR A 261 19.01 -18.63 -9.91
CA TYR A 261 18.72 -17.66 -8.85
C TYR A 261 19.85 -17.57 -7.80
N PRO A 262 21.05 -17.10 -8.18
CA PRO A 262 22.25 -17.14 -7.33
C PRO A 262 22.10 -16.33 -6.03
N ASN A 263 21.34 -15.24 -6.05
CA ASN A 263 21.13 -14.38 -4.88
C ASN A 263 20.15 -14.97 -3.85
N SER A 264 19.38 -15.98 -4.22
CA SER A 264 18.41 -16.66 -3.36
C SER A 264 19.05 -17.67 -2.42
N TRP A 265 20.23 -18.18 -2.79
CA TRP A 265 20.92 -19.26 -2.08
C TRP A 265 21.40 -18.87 -0.67
N LYS A 266 21.78 -17.60 -0.46
CA LYS A 266 22.23 -17.08 0.84
C LYS A 266 21.22 -17.28 1.98
N ARG A 267 19.93 -17.45 1.65
CA ARG A 267 18.86 -17.71 2.62
C ARG A 267 18.83 -19.16 3.12
N PHE A 268 19.33 -20.10 2.31
CA PHE A 268 19.42 -21.53 2.64
C PHE A 268 20.67 -21.88 3.44
N SER A 269 21.66 -21.01 3.49
CA SER A 269 22.89 -21.20 4.28
C SER A 269 22.70 -21.05 5.79
N ARG A 270 21.45 -20.96 6.29
CA ARG A 270 21.18 -20.93 7.73
C ARG A 270 21.26 -22.35 8.28
N PRO A 271 22.31 -22.71 9.06
CA PRO A 271 22.55 -24.09 9.48
C PRO A 271 21.42 -24.65 10.34
N LYS A 272 20.68 -23.79 11.03
CA LYS A 272 19.61 -24.18 11.94
C LYS A 272 18.48 -24.99 11.30
N ILE A 273 18.05 -24.64 10.08
CA ILE A 273 16.95 -25.34 9.39
C ILE A 273 17.39 -26.77 9.05
N TRP A 274 18.63 -26.94 8.59
CA TRP A 274 19.19 -28.24 8.25
C TRP A 274 19.42 -29.14 9.46
N ILE A 275 19.80 -28.54 10.60
CA ILE A 275 19.94 -29.25 11.87
C ILE A 275 18.58 -29.78 12.35
N GLU A 276 17.52 -28.96 12.27
CA GLU A 276 16.16 -29.39 12.64
C GLU A 276 15.64 -30.53 11.74
N LEU A 277 15.84 -30.43 10.43
CA LEU A 277 15.47 -31.49 9.48
C LEU A 277 16.25 -32.79 9.73
N PHE A 278 17.55 -32.69 10.02
CA PHE A 278 18.37 -33.85 10.36
C PHE A 278 17.94 -34.51 11.67
N LEU A 279 17.62 -33.71 12.69
CA LEU A 279 17.06 -34.19 13.96
C LEU A 279 15.75 -34.94 13.75
N ILE A 280 14.83 -34.42 12.93
CA ILE A 280 13.56 -35.08 12.60
C ILE A 280 13.81 -36.43 11.90
N SER A 281 14.79 -36.51 11.01
CA SER A 281 15.16 -37.77 10.34
C SER A 281 15.69 -38.83 11.31
N ILE A 282 16.52 -38.43 12.27
CA ILE A 282 17.01 -39.31 13.35
C ILE A 282 15.85 -39.76 14.24
N LEU A 283 14.97 -38.83 14.63
CA LEU A 283 13.81 -39.12 15.46
C LEU A 283 12.88 -40.13 14.76
N ALA A 284 12.69 -39.99 13.43
CA ALA A 284 11.94 -40.94 12.63
C ALA A 284 12.58 -42.34 12.59
N GLY A 285 13.90 -42.43 12.51
CA GLY A 285 14.64 -43.70 12.62
C GLY A 285 14.47 -44.40 13.96
N PHE A 286 14.39 -43.63 15.05
CA PHE A 286 14.20 -44.17 16.39
C PHE A 286 12.74 -44.57 16.67
N LEU A 287 11.78 -43.69 16.37
CA LEU A 287 10.36 -43.90 16.68
C LEU A 287 9.67 -44.93 15.77
N LEU A 288 9.96 -44.92 14.47
CA LEU A 288 9.34 -45.88 13.53
C LEU A 288 9.93 -47.29 13.65
N GLY A 289 11.13 -47.41 14.23
CA GLY A 289 11.81 -48.69 14.47
C GLY A 289 11.17 -49.54 15.56
N GLU A 290 10.72 -48.88 16.62
CA GLU A 290 10.00 -49.51 17.73
C GLU A 290 8.72 -50.20 17.25
N MET A 291 8.08 -49.65 16.22
CA MET A 291 6.79 -50.12 15.71
C MET A 291 6.87 -51.25 14.70
N THR A 292 7.98 -51.36 13.98
CA THR A 292 8.16 -52.37 12.93
C THR A 292 8.81 -53.66 13.43
N ASN A 293 9.68 -53.58 14.45
CA ASN A 293 10.47 -54.74 14.89
C ASN A 293 10.22 -55.19 16.35
N HIS A 294 9.27 -54.59 17.09
CA HIS A 294 8.92 -54.95 18.49
C HIS A 294 10.11 -54.96 19.49
N HIS A 295 11.29 -54.50 19.09
CA HIS A 295 12.44 -54.24 19.94
C HIS A 295 12.70 -52.74 19.95
N ALA A 296 12.84 -52.16 21.15
CA ALA A 296 13.21 -50.77 21.31
C ALA A 296 14.60 -50.55 20.70
N GLY A 297 14.66 -49.79 19.61
CA GLY A 297 15.94 -49.56 18.94
C GLY A 297 15.84 -48.95 17.54
N TRP A 298 17.00 -48.51 17.08
CA TRP A 298 17.24 -47.91 15.77
C TRP A 298 16.75 -48.79 14.62
N SER A 299 15.97 -48.22 13.70
CA SER A 299 15.58 -48.89 12.47
C SER A 299 16.07 -48.17 11.22
N TRP A 300 16.70 -48.95 10.34
CA TRP A 300 17.10 -48.51 9.01
C TRP A 300 15.90 -48.11 8.14
N SER A 301 14.75 -48.78 8.30
CA SER A 301 13.53 -48.42 7.55
C SER A 301 12.95 -47.08 8.01
N GLY A 302 12.96 -46.81 9.32
CA GLY A 302 12.52 -45.53 9.88
C GLY A 302 13.41 -44.36 9.44
N LEU A 303 14.72 -44.59 9.39
CA LEU A 303 15.67 -43.57 8.93
C LEU A 303 15.50 -43.27 7.44
N LEU A 304 15.26 -44.29 6.60
CA LEU A 304 14.99 -44.10 5.17
C LEU A 304 13.74 -43.22 4.95
N VAL A 305 12.69 -43.45 5.73
CA VAL A 305 11.49 -42.58 5.74
C VAL A 305 11.86 -41.16 6.18
N GLY A 306 12.67 -41.00 7.22
CA GLY A 306 13.19 -39.70 7.67
C GLY A 306 13.99 -38.96 6.60
N VAL A 307 14.86 -39.65 5.86
CA VAL A 307 15.65 -39.06 4.78
C VAL A 307 14.75 -38.65 3.60
N GLN A 308 13.77 -39.47 3.24
CA GLN A 308 12.79 -39.16 2.20
C GLN A 308 11.95 -37.92 2.56
N MET A 309 11.57 -37.77 3.84
CA MET A 309 10.91 -36.57 4.38
C MET A 309 11.78 -35.32 4.24
N VAL A 310 13.05 -35.41 4.59
CA VAL A 310 14.01 -34.29 4.47
C VAL A 310 14.19 -33.88 3.00
N LEU A 311 14.26 -34.85 2.09
CA LEU A 311 14.37 -34.59 0.66
C LEU A 311 13.16 -33.79 0.14
N ARG A 312 11.93 -34.18 0.47
CA ARG A 312 10.71 -33.42 0.12
C ARG A 312 10.73 -32.02 0.70
N ALA A 313 11.07 -31.90 1.99
CA ALA A 313 11.11 -30.61 2.66
C ALA A 313 12.13 -29.65 2.00
N SER A 314 13.34 -30.13 1.72
CA SER A 314 14.39 -29.33 1.07
C SER A 314 13.94 -28.81 -0.30
N TYR A 315 13.32 -29.66 -1.12
CA TYR A 315 12.75 -29.28 -2.41
C TYR A 315 11.68 -28.20 -2.27
N MET A 316 10.70 -28.41 -1.39
CA MET A 316 9.57 -27.49 -1.19
C MET A 316 10.03 -26.10 -0.74
N ILE A 317 10.99 -26.02 0.18
CA ILE A 317 11.52 -24.74 0.67
C ILE A 317 12.22 -23.98 -0.48
N VAL A 318 13.00 -24.68 -1.31
CA VAL A 318 13.68 -24.08 -2.47
C VAL A 318 12.66 -23.55 -3.48
N VAL A 319 11.71 -24.38 -3.90
CA VAL A 319 10.71 -24.01 -4.92
C VAL A 319 9.80 -22.88 -4.46
N PHE A 320 9.28 -22.91 -3.23
CA PHE A 320 8.44 -21.83 -2.74
C PHE A 320 9.17 -20.49 -2.61
N ASN A 321 10.47 -20.50 -2.28
CA ASN A 321 11.27 -19.27 -2.28
C ASN A 321 11.45 -18.71 -3.70
N ILE A 322 11.63 -19.57 -4.71
CA ILE A 322 11.72 -19.14 -6.11
C ILE A 322 10.38 -18.61 -6.62
N ILE A 323 9.26 -19.29 -6.33
CA ILE A 323 7.91 -18.79 -6.66
C ILE A 323 7.67 -17.44 -6.01
N GLY A 324 8.04 -17.26 -4.73
CA GLY A 324 7.90 -15.98 -4.03
C GLY A 324 8.69 -14.84 -4.68
N ILE A 325 9.83 -15.14 -5.30
CA ILE A 325 10.59 -14.18 -6.09
C ILE A 325 9.90 -13.89 -7.43
N GLU A 326 9.48 -14.93 -8.16
CA GLU A 326 8.88 -14.78 -9.48
C GLU A 326 7.48 -14.13 -9.43
N LEU A 327 6.74 -14.28 -8.33
CA LEU A 327 5.48 -13.56 -8.11
C LEU A 327 5.67 -12.04 -8.05
N ARG A 328 6.89 -11.54 -7.77
CA ARG A 328 7.22 -10.11 -7.81
C ARG A 328 7.53 -9.61 -9.23
N ASN A 329 7.35 -10.43 -10.27
CA ASN A 329 7.64 -10.06 -11.66
C ASN A 329 6.82 -8.84 -12.10
N PRO A 330 7.45 -7.78 -12.65
CA PRO A 330 6.77 -6.59 -13.15
C PRO A 330 5.68 -6.90 -14.19
N ARG A 331 5.81 -7.97 -14.99
CA ARG A 331 4.77 -8.38 -15.94
C ARG A 331 3.56 -9.00 -15.26
N ILE A 332 3.75 -9.77 -14.19
CA ILE A 332 2.64 -10.33 -13.40
C ILE A 332 1.96 -9.18 -12.67
N MET A 333 2.73 -8.29 -12.04
CA MET A 333 2.20 -7.09 -11.42
C MET A 333 1.47 -6.20 -12.44
N ASN A 334 2.04 -5.98 -13.64
CA ASN A 334 1.41 -5.22 -14.73
C ASN A 334 0.22 -5.93 -15.37
N TRP A 335 0.20 -7.25 -15.42
CA TRP A 335 -0.94 -8.03 -15.90
C TRP A 335 -2.09 -7.99 -14.89
N PHE A 336 -1.78 -8.10 -13.58
CA PHE A 336 -2.71 -7.73 -12.52
C PHE A 336 -3.21 -6.29 -12.73
N PHE A 337 -2.31 -5.31 -12.98
CA PHE A 337 -2.71 -3.92 -13.25
C PHE A 337 -3.60 -3.75 -14.50
N LYS A 338 -3.45 -4.59 -15.54
CA LYS A 338 -4.20 -4.50 -16.81
C LYS A 338 -5.52 -5.27 -16.84
N MET A 339 -5.73 -6.31 -16.02
CA MET A 339 -6.97 -7.12 -16.00
C MET A 339 -8.19 -6.45 -15.35
N GLY A 340 -8.21 -5.13 -15.18
CA GLY A 340 -9.31 -4.41 -14.53
C GLY A 340 -9.16 -4.23 -13.02
N PHE A 341 -8.01 -4.56 -12.45
CA PHE A 341 -7.66 -4.28 -11.05
C PHE A 341 -7.08 -2.88 -10.84
N GLY A 342 -7.42 -1.87 -11.66
CA GLY A 342 -6.98 -0.49 -11.45
C GLY A 342 -7.20 -0.05 -9.99
N GLN A 343 -8.36 -0.40 -9.43
CA GLN A 343 -8.71 -0.19 -8.03
C GLN A 343 -7.69 -0.78 -7.01
N LEU A 344 -7.23 -2.02 -7.24
CA LEU A 344 -6.23 -2.66 -6.39
C LEU A 344 -4.85 -2.03 -6.58
N SER A 345 -4.51 -1.63 -7.82
CA SER A 345 -3.27 -0.90 -8.10
C SER A 345 -3.18 0.38 -7.27
N PHE A 346 -4.23 1.21 -7.33
CA PHE A 346 -4.29 2.45 -6.55
C PHE A 346 -4.33 2.16 -5.06
N ALA A 347 -5.05 1.11 -4.64
CA ALA A 347 -5.05 0.70 -3.24
C ALA A 347 -3.65 0.30 -2.76
N MET A 348 -2.86 -0.40 -3.58
CA MET A 348 -1.48 -0.76 -3.25
C MET A 348 -0.56 0.46 -3.20
N GLU A 349 -0.68 1.40 -4.15
CA GLU A 349 0.06 2.66 -4.15
C GLU A 349 -0.20 3.47 -2.87
N ILE A 350 -1.48 3.69 -2.54
CA ILE A 350 -1.90 4.34 -1.29
C ILE A 350 -1.37 3.58 -0.07
N ALA A 351 -1.40 2.25 -0.10
CA ALA A 351 -0.93 1.42 1.00
C ALA A 351 0.59 1.53 1.21
N PHE A 352 1.39 1.61 0.14
CA PHE A 352 2.84 1.84 0.23
C PHE A 352 3.17 3.25 0.69
N ASP A 353 2.46 4.26 0.20
CA ASP A 353 2.63 5.65 0.65
C ASP A 353 2.27 5.79 2.14
N ALA A 354 1.25 5.08 2.59
CA ALA A 354 0.85 5.05 4.00
C ALA A 354 1.82 4.27 4.89
N LEU A 355 2.55 3.28 4.34
CA LEU A 355 3.32 2.29 5.11
C LEU A 355 4.36 2.93 6.07
N PRO A 356 5.24 3.85 5.65
CA PRO A 356 6.22 4.46 6.55
C PRO A 356 5.56 5.11 7.77
N THR A 357 4.41 5.74 7.53
CA THR A 357 3.63 6.41 8.57
C THR A 357 3.01 5.40 9.52
N MET A 358 2.45 4.29 9.03
CA MET A 358 1.90 3.22 9.90
C MET A 358 3.00 2.60 10.77
N ILE A 359 4.19 2.42 10.21
CA ILE A 359 5.38 1.91 10.92
C ILE A 359 5.82 2.86 12.04
N SER A 360 5.89 4.17 11.79
CA SER A 360 6.30 5.14 12.81
C SER A 360 5.31 5.14 13.99
N PHE A 361 4.01 5.05 13.71
CA PHE A 361 2.98 4.96 14.75
C PHE A 361 3.07 3.70 15.60
N LEU A 362 3.54 2.58 15.04
CA LEU A 362 3.79 1.36 15.81
C LEU A 362 5.01 1.49 16.73
N GLY A 363 6.08 2.13 16.27
CA GLY A 363 7.33 2.31 17.02
C GLY A 363 7.17 3.13 18.30
N ASP A 364 6.26 4.11 18.31
CA ASP A 364 6.02 4.99 19.46
C ASP A 364 5.21 4.34 20.59
N GLN A 365 4.63 3.16 20.36
CA GLN A 365 3.78 2.50 21.34
C GLN A 365 4.59 1.64 22.32
N ARG A 366 5.30 2.26 23.27
CA ARG A 366 6.10 1.52 24.27
C ARG A 366 5.29 0.60 25.22
N ASN A 367 3.96 0.75 25.26
CA ASN A 367 3.07 0.04 26.20
C ASN A 367 1.98 -0.83 25.53
N VAL A 368 2.20 -1.35 24.31
CA VAL A 368 1.19 -2.14 23.57
C VAL A 368 0.66 -3.33 24.39
N LEU A 369 1.55 -4.05 25.08
CA LEU A 369 1.18 -5.24 25.86
C LEU A 369 0.33 -4.91 27.10
N LEU A 370 0.58 -3.76 27.74
CA LEU A 370 -0.10 -3.37 28.98
C LEU A 370 -1.46 -2.73 28.74
N ARG A 371 -1.71 -2.15 27.55
CA ARG A 371 -2.96 -1.45 27.22
C ARG A 371 -3.43 -1.74 25.79
N PRO A 372 -3.75 -3.00 25.45
CA PRO A 372 -4.02 -3.42 24.08
C PRO A 372 -5.22 -2.70 23.45
N ILE A 373 -6.28 -2.44 24.22
CA ILE A 373 -7.47 -1.71 23.73
C ILE A 373 -7.09 -0.29 23.30
N LEU A 374 -6.33 0.43 24.12
CA LEU A 374 -5.93 1.81 23.84
C LEU A 374 -5.01 1.86 22.62
N SER A 375 -4.08 0.92 22.52
CA SER A 375 -3.16 0.81 21.40
C SER A 375 -3.87 0.57 20.08
N LEU A 376 -4.75 -0.42 20.01
CA LEU A 376 -5.55 -0.70 18.81
C LEU A 376 -6.50 0.45 18.46
N THR A 377 -7.08 1.11 19.46
CA THR A 377 -7.93 2.30 19.25
C THR A 377 -7.13 3.42 18.58
N ARG A 378 -5.89 3.69 19.04
CA ARG A 378 -5.02 4.69 18.42
C ARG A 378 -4.64 4.33 16.98
N LEU A 379 -4.34 3.05 16.69
CA LEU A 379 -4.02 2.61 15.33
C LEU A 379 -5.21 2.81 14.38
N LEU A 380 -6.43 2.46 14.80
CA LEU A 380 -7.62 2.71 13.98
C LEU A 380 -7.96 4.21 13.85
N HIS A 381 -7.66 5.05 14.85
CA HIS A 381 -7.74 6.51 14.69
C HIS A 381 -6.77 7.02 13.62
N VAL A 382 -5.54 6.51 13.58
CA VAL A 382 -4.56 6.88 12.55
C VAL A 382 -5.09 6.51 11.15
N VAL A 383 -5.63 5.31 10.99
CA VAL A 383 -6.28 4.87 9.74
C VAL A 383 -7.43 5.83 9.36
N LYS A 384 -8.33 6.13 10.30
CA LYS A 384 -9.47 7.04 10.08
C LYS A 384 -9.01 8.47 9.74
N TYR A 385 -7.99 8.96 10.41
CA TYR A 385 -7.41 10.27 10.16
C TYR A 385 -6.77 10.34 8.77
N ARG A 386 -5.95 9.35 8.39
CA ARG A 386 -5.32 9.28 7.06
C ARG A 386 -6.36 9.18 5.95
N LEU A 387 -7.41 8.39 6.14
CA LEU A 387 -8.53 8.33 5.21
C LEU A 387 -9.19 9.71 5.06
N SER A 388 -9.48 10.41 6.17
CA SER A 388 -10.08 11.74 6.13
C SER A 388 -9.17 12.78 5.47
N GLN A 389 -7.85 12.66 5.64
CA GLN A 389 -6.88 13.54 4.98
C GLN A 389 -6.79 13.23 3.49
N PHE A 390 -6.85 11.96 3.10
CA PHE A 390 -6.91 11.56 1.71
C PHE A 390 -8.17 12.08 1.02
N GLU A 391 -9.34 11.91 1.66
CA GLU A 391 -10.62 12.46 1.19
C GLU A 391 -10.58 14.00 1.10
N LYS A 392 -10.05 14.67 2.14
CA LYS A 392 -9.82 16.13 2.08
C LYS A 392 -8.88 16.50 0.95
N SER A 393 -7.77 15.80 0.75
CA SER A 393 -6.83 16.08 -0.34
C SER A 393 -7.46 15.92 -1.72
N LYS A 394 -8.40 15.00 -1.89
CA LYS A 394 -9.23 14.83 -3.10
C LYS A 394 -10.14 16.03 -3.35
N HIS A 395 -10.61 16.68 -2.29
CA HIS A 395 -11.47 17.87 -2.35
C HIS A 395 -10.71 19.20 -2.25
N MET A 396 -9.43 19.17 -1.84
CA MET A 396 -8.55 20.33 -1.62
C MET A 396 -7.66 20.63 -2.82
N THR A 397 -7.77 19.90 -3.93
CA THR A 397 -7.26 20.39 -5.22
C THR A 397 -8.34 21.28 -5.82
N GLY A 398 -8.18 22.59 -5.66
CA GLY A 398 -8.99 23.58 -6.34
C GLY A 398 -9.02 23.29 -7.83
N LYS A 399 -10.22 23.33 -8.41
CA LYS A 399 -10.43 23.07 -9.84
C LYS A 399 -9.54 23.96 -10.69
N ILE A 400 -8.92 23.40 -11.72
CA ILE A 400 -8.00 24.15 -12.58
C ILE A 400 -8.70 24.46 -13.89
N TYR A 401 -8.85 25.74 -14.18
CA TYR A 401 -9.43 26.27 -15.39
C TYR A 401 -8.34 26.88 -16.26
N ILE A 402 -8.43 26.68 -17.57
CA ILE A 402 -7.48 27.27 -18.51
C ILE A 402 -8.20 28.21 -19.47
N LEU A 403 -7.69 29.44 -19.57
CA LEU A 403 -7.98 30.34 -20.68
C LEU A 403 -6.84 30.26 -21.71
N THR A 404 -7.15 29.90 -22.95
CA THR A 404 -6.17 29.79 -24.02
C THR A 404 -6.60 30.53 -25.28
N GLY A 405 -5.64 30.79 -26.17
CA GLY A 405 -5.85 31.49 -27.43
C GLY A 405 -4.56 32.08 -27.99
N ARG A 406 -4.64 32.51 -29.25
CA ARG A 406 -3.51 33.08 -30.01
C ARG A 406 -2.91 34.30 -29.31
N LYS A 407 -1.62 34.56 -29.55
CA LYS A 407 -0.94 35.76 -29.04
C LYS A 407 -1.62 37.01 -29.61
N GLY A 408 -1.94 37.98 -28.76
CA GLY A 408 -2.56 39.25 -29.18
C GLY A 408 -4.09 39.24 -29.34
N ILE A 409 -4.79 38.13 -29.05
CA ILE A 409 -6.26 38.06 -29.15
C ILE A 409 -7.02 38.80 -28.02
N GLY A 410 -6.30 39.38 -27.05
CA GLY A 410 -6.91 40.10 -25.93
C GLY A 410 -7.20 39.26 -24.68
N LYS A 411 -6.48 38.14 -24.46
CA LYS A 411 -6.65 37.28 -23.26
C LYS A 411 -6.59 38.07 -21.95
N THR A 412 -5.54 38.86 -21.76
CA THR A 412 -5.36 39.70 -20.58
C THR A 412 -6.45 40.76 -20.43
N THR A 413 -6.92 41.33 -21.54
CA THR A 413 -8.02 42.30 -21.55
C THR A 413 -9.35 41.66 -21.12
N LEU A 414 -9.65 40.46 -21.63
CA LEU A 414 -10.81 39.70 -21.17
C LEU A 414 -10.69 39.37 -19.68
N LEU A 415 -9.52 38.91 -19.26
CA LEU A 415 -9.29 38.50 -17.88
C LEU A 415 -9.44 39.67 -16.91
N ALA A 416 -8.96 40.86 -17.27
CA ALA A 416 -9.17 42.08 -16.50
C ALA A 416 -10.67 42.43 -16.37
N LYS A 417 -11.44 42.27 -17.45
CA LYS A 417 -12.91 42.44 -17.41
C LYS A 417 -13.58 41.40 -16.51
N LEU A 418 -13.20 40.12 -16.62
CA LEU A 418 -13.71 39.06 -15.75
C LEU A 418 -13.43 39.34 -14.28
N VAL A 419 -12.21 39.76 -13.94
CA VAL A 419 -11.83 40.16 -12.57
C VAL A 419 -12.73 41.28 -12.04
N GLN A 420 -13.03 42.30 -12.85
CA GLN A 420 -13.99 43.35 -12.46
C GLN A 420 -15.40 42.79 -12.27
N ASP A 421 -15.89 41.98 -13.21
CA ASP A 421 -17.24 41.40 -13.16
C ASP A 421 -17.44 40.48 -11.94
N PHE A 422 -16.41 39.70 -11.56
CA PHE A 422 -16.41 38.88 -10.36
C PHE A 422 -16.34 39.73 -9.08
N THR A 423 -15.53 40.79 -9.06
CA THR A 423 -15.44 41.71 -7.92
C THR A 423 -16.79 42.38 -7.65
N ASN A 424 -17.52 42.79 -8.71
CA ASN A 424 -18.87 43.34 -8.62
C ASN A 424 -19.90 42.33 -8.05
N LYS A 425 -19.59 41.03 -8.07
CA LYS A 425 -20.40 39.95 -7.48
C LYS A 425 -19.89 39.50 -6.10
N ASN A 426 -19.07 40.31 -5.43
CA ASN A 426 -18.48 40.04 -4.11
C ASN A 426 -17.60 38.78 -4.03
N VAL A 427 -17.01 38.36 -5.15
CA VAL A 427 -16.03 37.27 -5.16
C VAL A 427 -14.64 37.82 -4.85
N THR A 428 -13.93 37.24 -3.87
CA THR A 428 -12.55 37.61 -3.59
C THR A 428 -11.60 36.91 -4.56
N ILE A 429 -10.74 37.69 -5.22
CA ILE A 429 -9.81 37.19 -6.26
C ILE A 429 -8.39 37.58 -5.89
N GLY A 430 -7.47 36.65 -6.01
CA GLY A 430 -6.04 36.90 -5.84
C GLY A 430 -5.23 36.40 -7.03
N GLY A 431 -3.92 36.66 -6.97
CA GLY A 431 -2.98 36.29 -8.02
C GLY A 431 -2.54 37.51 -8.84
N ILE A 432 -2.21 37.27 -10.11
CA ILE A 432 -1.50 38.24 -10.95
C ILE A 432 -2.10 38.41 -12.34
N LEU A 433 -2.07 39.65 -12.83
CA LEU A 433 -2.34 40.02 -14.22
C LEU A 433 -1.06 40.54 -14.88
N SER A 434 -0.88 40.26 -16.17
CA SER A 434 0.28 40.73 -16.94
C SER A 434 -0.11 41.70 -18.08
N PRO A 435 -0.67 42.90 -17.81
CA PRO A 435 -1.08 43.83 -18.85
C PRO A 435 0.08 44.27 -19.74
N ALA A 436 -0.19 44.35 -21.05
CA ALA A 436 0.76 44.86 -22.02
C ALA A 436 0.93 46.38 -21.89
N VAL A 437 2.17 46.85 -22.05
CA VAL A 437 2.54 48.26 -22.02
C VAL A 437 2.88 48.71 -23.43
N TYR A 438 2.29 49.82 -23.84
CA TYR A 438 2.48 50.42 -25.15
C TYR A 438 3.12 51.80 -25.01
N GLN A 439 4.04 52.10 -25.92
CA GLN A 439 4.55 53.43 -26.15
C GLN A 439 4.29 53.74 -27.62
N ASP A 440 3.55 54.83 -27.86
CA ASP A 440 2.94 55.14 -29.15
C ASP A 440 2.07 53.96 -29.65
N LEU A 441 2.45 53.33 -30.76
CA LEU A 441 1.77 52.17 -31.35
C LEU A 441 2.53 50.85 -31.15
N SER A 442 3.68 50.88 -30.47
CA SER A 442 4.52 49.70 -30.27
C SER A 442 4.40 49.17 -28.85
N ARG A 443 4.27 47.85 -28.72
CA ARG A 443 4.28 47.18 -27.41
C ARG A 443 5.71 47.11 -26.89
N ILE A 444 5.99 47.85 -25.82
CA ILE A 444 7.32 47.94 -25.22
C ILE A 444 7.57 46.90 -24.11
N GLY A 445 6.53 46.22 -23.61
CA GLY A 445 6.70 45.21 -22.58
C GLY A 445 5.41 44.83 -21.87
N TYR A 446 5.56 44.28 -20.67
CA TYR A 446 4.46 43.91 -19.78
C TYR A 446 4.76 44.34 -18.35
N ASP A 447 3.72 44.68 -17.63
CA ASP A 447 3.77 44.88 -16.18
C ASP A 447 3.12 43.70 -15.48
N VAL A 448 3.45 43.49 -14.21
CA VAL A 448 2.75 42.56 -13.33
C VAL A 448 1.91 43.37 -12.34
N VAL A 449 0.65 42.99 -12.18
CA VAL A 449 -0.30 43.62 -11.26
C VAL A 449 -0.78 42.58 -10.26
N ASN A 450 -0.67 42.88 -8.97
CA ASN A 450 -1.29 42.06 -7.93
C ASN A 450 -2.78 42.39 -7.88
N ILE A 451 -3.64 41.40 -8.13
CA ILE A 451 -5.10 41.61 -8.25
C ILE A 451 -5.70 42.12 -6.93
N LYS A 452 -5.16 41.70 -5.80
CA LYS A 452 -5.71 42.02 -4.46
C LYS A 452 -5.34 43.44 -4.01
N THR A 453 -4.09 43.84 -4.20
CA THR A 453 -3.59 45.17 -3.76
C THR A 453 -3.69 46.22 -4.85
N ASN A 454 -3.88 45.81 -6.11
CA ASN A 454 -3.82 46.65 -7.31
C ASN A 454 -2.45 47.33 -7.51
N GLU A 455 -1.42 46.90 -6.78
CA GLU A 455 -0.05 47.35 -6.95
C GLU A 455 0.58 46.78 -8.21
N LYS A 456 1.52 47.52 -8.78
CA LYS A 456 2.06 47.26 -10.10
C LYS A 456 3.58 47.39 -10.12
N LYS A 457 4.25 46.46 -10.80
CA LYS A 457 5.70 46.46 -11.05
C LYS A 457 6.00 46.14 -12.52
N ILE A 458 7.19 46.54 -12.97
CA ILE A 458 7.68 46.19 -14.30
C ILE A 458 7.97 44.69 -14.33
N LEU A 459 7.33 43.94 -15.22
CA LEU A 459 7.62 42.52 -15.41
C LEU A 459 8.74 42.34 -16.44
N CYS A 460 8.56 42.94 -17.62
CA CYS A 460 9.59 42.93 -18.66
C CYS A 460 9.45 44.11 -19.63
N ARG A 461 10.56 44.45 -20.28
CA ARG A 461 10.65 45.48 -21.33
C ARG A 461 11.54 45.02 -22.47
N ASN A 462 11.35 45.64 -23.65
CA ASN A 462 12.23 45.51 -24.81
C ASN A 462 13.27 46.64 -24.84
N ASP A 463 13.82 46.99 -23.67
CA ASP A 463 14.87 48.00 -23.54
C ASP A 463 16.15 47.41 -22.95
N ILE A 464 17.25 48.13 -23.12
CA ILE A 464 18.58 47.75 -22.61
C ILE A 464 18.70 48.08 -21.11
N LYS A 465 17.78 48.87 -20.56
CA LYS A 465 17.86 49.38 -19.18
C LYS A 465 17.31 48.41 -18.14
N THR A 466 16.45 47.49 -18.55
CA THR A 466 15.90 46.48 -17.65
C THR A 466 16.94 45.39 -17.41
N GLU A 467 17.45 45.29 -16.18
CA GLU A 467 18.36 44.21 -15.77
C GLU A 467 17.55 42.94 -15.46
N GLY A 468 18.05 41.79 -15.94
CA GLY A 468 17.48 40.48 -15.62
C GLY A 468 17.57 39.45 -16.75
N VAL A 469 16.61 38.52 -16.80
CA VAL A 469 16.65 37.37 -17.71
C VAL A 469 16.10 37.72 -19.08
N LYS A 470 16.94 37.66 -20.11
CA LYS A 470 16.51 37.86 -21.51
C LYS A 470 15.80 36.64 -22.07
N LEU A 471 14.62 36.83 -22.64
CA LEU A 471 13.83 35.80 -23.33
C LEU A 471 13.19 36.39 -24.60
N GLY A 472 13.76 36.05 -25.76
CA GLY A 472 13.38 36.67 -27.03
C GLY A 472 13.69 38.16 -27.03
N ASP A 473 12.69 38.97 -27.40
CA ASP A 473 12.80 40.44 -27.48
C ASP A 473 12.60 41.15 -26.13
N PHE A 474 12.41 40.42 -25.03
CA PHE A 474 12.12 41.02 -23.72
C PHE A 474 13.15 40.62 -22.67
N THR A 475 13.51 41.56 -21.80
CA THR A 475 14.28 41.32 -20.59
C THR A 475 13.35 41.37 -19.38
N PHE A 476 13.28 40.28 -18.63
CA PHE A 476 12.44 40.13 -17.43
C PHE A 476 13.15 40.66 -16.20
N SER A 477 12.51 41.59 -15.50
CA SER A 477 13.00 42.16 -14.24
C SER A 477 12.89 41.13 -13.12
N GLU A 478 13.98 40.95 -12.37
CA GLU A 478 14.00 40.10 -11.18
C GLU A 478 13.00 40.59 -10.12
N GLU A 479 12.92 41.91 -9.91
CA GLU A 479 11.98 42.52 -8.98
C GLU A 479 10.52 42.25 -9.36
N GLY A 480 10.18 42.31 -10.66
CA GLY A 480 8.86 41.96 -11.16
C GLY A 480 8.50 40.49 -10.97
N VAL A 481 9.46 39.59 -11.20
CA VAL A 481 9.27 38.14 -11.00
C VAL A 481 9.12 37.81 -9.51
N LEU A 482 9.90 38.45 -8.63
CA LEU A 482 9.75 38.31 -7.18
C LEU A 482 8.39 38.82 -6.71
N PHE A 483 7.98 40.01 -7.16
CA PHE A 483 6.69 40.60 -6.82
C PHE A 483 5.51 39.67 -7.15
N GLY A 484 5.49 39.06 -8.33
CA GLY A 484 4.42 38.12 -8.67
C GLY A 484 4.51 36.79 -7.89
N ASN A 485 5.72 36.28 -7.61
CA ASN A 485 5.88 35.09 -6.78
C ASN A 485 5.48 35.31 -5.31
N GLU A 486 5.51 36.54 -4.81
CA GLU A 486 4.96 36.85 -3.49
C GLU A 486 3.43 37.00 -3.50
N ALA A 487 2.86 37.49 -4.60
CA ALA A 487 1.43 37.73 -4.73
C ALA A 487 0.61 36.42 -4.83
N VAL A 488 1.15 35.42 -5.52
CA VAL A 488 0.42 34.17 -5.83
C VAL A 488 0.15 33.29 -4.59
N PRO A 489 1.11 32.99 -3.69
CA PRO A 489 0.83 32.24 -2.47
C PRO A 489 -0.13 32.96 -1.52
N LYS A 490 -0.06 34.30 -1.45
CA LYS A 490 -0.97 35.14 -0.66
C LYS A 490 -2.41 35.16 -1.21
N ALA A 491 -2.62 34.65 -2.42
CA ALA A 491 -3.93 34.44 -3.02
C ALA A 491 -4.64 33.18 -2.51
N ALA A 492 -3.97 32.33 -1.72
CA ALA A 492 -4.55 31.11 -1.18
C ALA A 492 -5.72 31.35 -0.19
N ASP A 493 -5.96 32.60 0.23
CA ASP A 493 -7.12 33.00 1.05
C ASP A 493 -8.30 33.54 0.20
N CYS A 494 -8.18 33.56 -1.13
CA CYS A 494 -9.18 34.12 -2.05
C CYS A 494 -10.04 33.02 -2.68
N ASN A 495 -11.27 33.34 -3.05
CA ASN A 495 -12.19 32.38 -3.67
C ASN A 495 -11.78 31.95 -5.08
N LEU A 496 -10.90 32.71 -5.74
CA LEU A 496 -10.33 32.40 -7.05
C LEU A 496 -8.88 32.90 -7.13
N ILE A 497 -7.98 32.07 -7.65
CA ILE A 497 -6.60 32.44 -7.95
C ILE A 497 -6.42 32.58 -9.46
N VAL A 498 -5.91 33.71 -9.93
CA VAL A 498 -5.71 34.00 -11.36
C VAL A 498 -4.22 34.17 -11.65
N ILE A 499 -3.73 33.54 -12.73
CA ILE A 499 -2.34 33.69 -13.18
C ILE A 499 -2.31 33.96 -14.69
N ASP A 500 -1.89 35.17 -15.04
CA ASP A 500 -1.64 35.59 -16.42
C ASP A 500 -0.16 35.95 -16.60
N GLU A 501 0.64 35.32 -17.46
CA GLU A 501 0.41 34.15 -18.33
C GLU A 501 1.44 33.06 -17.98
N VAL A 502 1.05 31.78 -18.07
CA VAL A 502 1.98 30.64 -18.03
C VAL A 502 2.59 30.45 -19.42
N GLY A 503 3.88 30.76 -19.53
CA GLY A 503 4.64 30.79 -20.76
C GLY A 503 5.83 29.82 -20.80
N PRO A 504 6.71 29.96 -21.81
CA PRO A 504 7.95 29.20 -21.90
C PRO A 504 8.94 29.47 -20.75
N LEU A 505 8.84 30.63 -20.07
CA LEU A 505 9.71 30.96 -18.94
C LEU A 505 9.42 30.04 -17.75
N GLU A 506 8.13 29.85 -17.45
CA GLU A 506 7.62 29.01 -16.37
C GLU A 506 7.94 27.54 -16.62
N LEU A 507 7.80 27.06 -17.86
CA LEU A 507 8.15 25.69 -18.23
C LEU A 507 9.64 25.34 -18.04
N ASN A 508 10.51 26.35 -17.96
CA ASN A 508 11.94 26.18 -17.69
C ASN A 508 12.30 26.39 -16.21
N GLY A 509 11.31 26.37 -15.31
CA GLY A 509 11.51 26.54 -13.86
C GLY A 509 11.81 27.98 -13.43
N LYS A 510 11.56 28.97 -14.29
CA LYS A 510 11.75 30.41 -14.00
C LYS A 510 10.39 31.13 -13.91
N GLY A 511 10.39 32.46 -13.75
CA GLY A 511 9.15 33.23 -13.69
C GLY A 511 8.28 32.79 -12.52
N TRP A 512 7.03 32.42 -12.79
CA TRP A 512 6.07 31.97 -11.78
C TRP A 512 6.16 30.49 -11.39
N ALA A 513 7.10 29.73 -11.96
CA ALA A 513 7.20 28.29 -11.73
C ALA A 513 7.23 27.88 -10.23
N PRO A 514 8.00 28.54 -9.34
CA PRO A 514 8.01 28.19 -7.92
C PRO A 514 6.63 28.35 -7.26
N SER A 515 5.90 29.39 -7.63
CA SER A 515 4.54 29.61 -7.14
C SER A 515 3.56 28.59 -7.69
N LEU A 516 3.66 28.25 -8.99
CA LEU A 516 2.84 27.21 -9.63
C LEU A 516 3.06 25.84 -8.98
N ASP A 517 4.31 25.47 -8.68
CA ASP A 517 4.66 24.23 -7.97
C ASP A 517 3.98 24.17 -6.60
N MET A 518 3.92 25.30 -5.89
CA MET A 518 3.30 25.40 -4.58
C MET A 518 1.77 25.29 -4.65
N ILE A 519 1.12 25.96 -5.59
CA ILE A 519 -0.35 26.09 -5.57
C ILE A 519 -1.10 25.00 -6.33
N ILE A 520 -0.55 24.44 -7.42
CA ILE A 520 -1.28 23.52 -8.32
C ILE A 520 -1.77 22.27 -7.57
N ASN A 521 -1.04 21.85 -6.54
CA ASN A 521 -1.37 20.66 -5.75
C ASN A 521 -1.84 20.96 -4.32
N ASN A 522 -1.77 22.21 -3.86
CA ASN A 522 -2.05 22.56 -2.46
C ASN A 522 -3.12 23.65 -2.27
N SER A 523 -3.62 24.25 -3.35
CA SER A 523 -4.66 25.29 -3.27
C SER A 523 -6.05 24.67 -3.12
N ALA A 524 -6.78 25.02 -2.07
CA ALA A 524 -8.19 24.64 -1.88
C ALA A 524 -9.14 25.35 -2.86
N PHE A 525 -8.71 26.47 -3.44
CA PHE A 525 -9.54 27.34 -4.27
C PHE A 525 -9.27 27.15 -5.76
N PRO A 526 -10.28 27.34 -6.62
CA PRO A 526 -10.13 27.28 -8.07
C PRO A 526 -8.97 28.13 -8.60
N LEU A 527 -8.25 27.61 -9.60
CA LEU A 527 -7.19 28.32 -10.31
C LEU A 527 -7.65 28.61 -11.74
N LEU A 528 -7.47 29.85 -12.19
CA LEU A 528 -7.63 30.24 -13.59
C LEU A 528 -6.26 30.60 -14.17
N LEU A 529 -5.75 29.72 -15.02
CA LEU A 529 -4.45 29.88 -15.68
C LEU A 529 -4.64 30.37 -17.11
N VAL A 530 -3.94 31.44 -17.49
CA VAL A 530 -3.83 31.82 -18.90
C VAL A 530 -2.64 31.07 -19.49
N VAL A 531 -2.87 30.25 -20.51
CA VAL A 531 -1.82 29.42 -21.13
C VAL A 531 -1.79 29.65 -22.63
N ARG A 532 -0.60 29.82 -23.21
CA ARG A 532 -0.46 29.93 -24.67
C ARG A 532 -0.86 28.63 -25.35
N GLU A 533 -1.61 28.75 -26.44
CA GLU A 533 -2.18 27.62 -27.19
C GLU A 533 -1.12 26.59 -27.61
N ASN A 534 0.07 27.05 -28.01
CA ASN A 534 1.16 26.19 -28.48
C ASN A 534 1.92 25.41 -27.38
N ILE A 535 1.72 25.74 -26.11
CA ILE A 535 2.38 25.07 -24.98
C ILE A 535 1.40 24.43 -23.99
N LEU A 536 0.10 24.49 -24.29
CA LEU A 536 -0.96 23.96 -23.43
C LEU A 536 -0.69 22.51 -22.99
N GLU A 537 -0.44 21.61 -23.94
CA GLU A 537 -0.13 20.22 -23.62
C GLU A 537 1.16 20.05 -22.82
N LYS A 538 2.17 20.90 -23.07
CA LYS A 538 3.44 20.87 -22.34
C LYS A 538 3.25 21.31 -20.89
N THR A 539 2.45 22.35 -20.66
CA THR A 539 2.08 22.84 -19.32
C THR A 539 1.33 21.77 -18.52
N GLN A 540 0.33 21.12 -19.12
CA GLN A 540 -0.39 20.03 -18.47
C GLN A 540 0.54 18.86 -18.08
N LYS A 541 1.47 18.48 -18.97
CA LYS A 541 2.44 17.41 -18.69
C LYS A 541 3.46 17.81 -17.63
N HIS A 542 3.94 19.05 -17.64
CA HIS A 542 5.00 19.51 -16.73
C HIS A 542 4.54 19.50 -15.26
N TRP A 543 3.37 20.08 -14.98
CA TRP A 543 2.81 20.13 -13.63
C TRP A 543 1.84 18.97 -13.30
N ASN A 544 1.69 18.01 -14.22
CA ASN A 544 0.87 16.79 -14.06
C ASN A 544 -0.55 17.06 -13.52
N PHE A 545 -1.22 18.05 -14.10
CA PHE A 545 -2.61 18.38 -13.79
C PHE A 545 -3.51 18.25 -15.02
N ILE A 546 -4.81 18.10 -14.80
CA ILE A 546 -5.82 18.05 -15.85
C ILE A 546 -6.79 19.22 -15.59
N PRO A 547 -7.02 20.10 -16.56
CA PRO A 547 -7.95 21.20 -16.37
C PRO A 547 -9.39 20.69 -16.37
N ASP A 548 -10.21 21.21 -15.45
CA ASP A 548 -11.65 21.00 -15.37
C ASP A 548 -12.37 21.59 -16.58
N SER A 549 -11.88 22.71 -17.12
CA SER A 549 -12.35 23.27 -18.39
C SER A 549 -11.25 24.05 -19.09
N ILE A 550 -11.30 24.05 -20.42
CA ILE A 550 -10.41 24.82 -21.28
C ILE A 550 -11.29 25.70 -22.17
N TRP A 551 -11.17 27.02 -22.00
CA TRP A 551 -11.86 27.98 -22.86
C TRP A 551 -10.89 28.53 -23.89
N ASN A 552 -11.15 28.25 -25.17
CA ASN A 552 -10.42 28.87 -26.27
C ASN A 552 -11.16 30.13 -26.71
N LEU A 553 -10.49 31.27 -26.59
CA LEU A 553 -11.02 32.60 -26.93
C LEU A 553 -11.42 32.75 -28.40
N ASN A 554 -10.93 31.90 -29.30
CA ASN A 554 -11.40 31.87 -30.69
C ASN A 554 -12.88 31.46 -30.80
N ASN A 555 -13.37 30.64 -29.86
CA ASN A 555 -14.65 29.95 -29.96
C ASN A 555 -15.59 30.18 -28.77
N THR A 556 -15.12 30.79 -27.69
CA THR A 556 -15.87 30.92 -26.42
C THR A 556 -16.18 32.38 -26.14
N LYS A 557 -17.45 32.70 -25.89
CA LYS A 557 -17.87 34.06 -25.49
C LYS A 557 -17.55 34.32 -24.02
N SER A 558 -17.24 35.57 -23.69
CA SER A 558 -16.93 36.03 -22.33
C SER A 558 -18.05 35.77 -21.32
N GLU A 559 -19.30 35.95 -21.73
CA GLU A 559 -20.49 35.72 -20.89
C GLU A 559 -20.60 34.27 -20.43
N GLN A 560 -20.23 33.32 -21.30
CA GLN A 560 -20.26 31.89 -20.98
C GLN A 560 -19.22 31.57 -19.89
N ILE A 561 -17.99 32.05 -20.05
CA ILE A 561 -16.90 31.86 -19.07
C ILE A 561 -17.31 32.42 -17.70
N LEU A 562 -17.87 33.63 -17.68
CA LEU A 562 -18.36 34.25 -16.46
C LEU A 562 -19.45 33.39 -15.81
N SER A 563 -20.43 32.92 -16.59
CA SER A 563 -21.54 32.11 -16.07
C SER A 563 -21.08 30.76 -15.50
N ASP A 564 -20.12 30.10 -16.16
CA ASP A 564 -19.57 28.82 -15.74
C ASP A 564 -18.77 28.97 -14.44
N MET A 565 -17.97 30.03 -14.34
CA MET A 565 -17.13 30.29 -13.18
C MET A 565 -17.91 30.78 -11.96
N VAL A 566 -18.95 31.60 -12.14
CA VAL A 566 -19.79 32.03 -11.01
C VAL A 566 -20.46 30.83 -10.33
N LYS A 567 -20.97 29.85 -11.12
CA LYS A 567 -21.54 28.61 -10.56
C LYS A 567 -20.55 27.77 -9.76
N VAL A 568 -19.26 27.88 -10.08
CA VAL A 568 -18.20 27.13 -9.40
C VAL A 568 -17.78 27.82 -8.10
N ILE A 569 -17.74 29.15 -8.11
CA ILE A 569 -17.19 29.95 -6.99
C ILE A 569 -18.27 30.28 -5.94
N VAL A 570 -19.53 30.41 -6.36
CA VAL A 570 -20.68 30.68 -5.49
C VAL A 570 -21.66 29.51 -5.64
N PRO A 571 -21.43 28.36 -4.99
CA PRO A 571 -22.42 27.30 -4.94
C PRO A 571 -23.61 27.75 -4.07
N ASP A 572 -24.83 27.45 -4.53
CA ASP A 572 -26.10 27.79 -3.87
C ASP A 572 -26.18 27.38 -2.40
#